data_AF-A0A9E5WUQ5-F1
#
_entry.id   AF-A0A9E5WUQ5-F1
#
_cell.length_a   1.000
_cell.length_b   1.000
_cell.length_c   1.000
_cell.angle_alpha   90.00
_cell.angle_beta   90.00
_cell.angle_gamma   90.00
#
_symmetry.space_group_name_H-M   'P 1'
#
loop_
_entity.id
_entity.type
_entity.pdbx_description
1 polymer ?
#
loop_
_entity_poly.entity_id
_entity_poly.type
_entity_poly.pdbx_seq_one_letter_code
_entity_poly.pdbx_strand_id
1 'polypeptide(L)'
;MRCRAQGFAATGDLRSAIELYEQLLRRRPKDTPLLRTLATLCLQCATTECLEKAKTYWRLLENRALPGSPDWMQSRYHVAECCFKLRQFELCRKLLSVARLLYGLPKDKTLRRKFQQLETAAEAATHPPNR
;
A
#
# COMPACT_ATOMS: atom_id res chain seq x y z
N MET A 1 -15.05 -10.84 1.94
CA MET A 1 -15.58 -9.59 1.36
C MET A 1 -14.56 -8.91 0.43
N ARG A 2 -14.44 -9.36 -0.83
CA ARG A 2 -13.55 -8.77 -1.86
C ARG A 2 -14.31 -8.02 -2.97
N CYS A 3 -15.64 -7.94 -2.87
CA CYS A 3 -16.50 -7.66 -4.01
C CYS A 3 -16.83 -6.19 -4.27
N ARG A 4 -16.36 -5.21 -3.46
CA ARG A 4 -16.65 -3.78 -3.74
C ARG A 4 -15.57 -3.09 -4.57
N ALA A 5 -14.29 -3.44 -4.41
CA ALA A 5 -13.21 -2.86 -5.20
C ALA A 5 -13.20 -3.35 -6.66
N GLN A 6 -13.68 -4.57 -6.93
CA GLN A 6 -13.75 -5.12 -8.30
C GLN A 6 -14.85 -4.47 -9.14
N GLY A 7 -15.93 -3.97 -8.52
CA GLY A 7 -17.03 -3.32 -9.25
C GLY A 7 -16.60 -2.03 -9.97
N PHE A 8 -15.70 -1.25 -9.37
CA PHE A 8 -15.21 0.00 -9.97
C PHE A 8 -14.18 -0.23 -11.09
N ALA A 9 -13.42 -1.33 -11.03
CA ALA A 9 -12.51 -1.72 -12.10
C ALA A 9 -13.27 -2.17 -13.37
N ALA A 10 -14.47 -2.76 -13.20
CA ALA A 10 -15.32 -3.16 -14.33
C ALA A 10 -15.97 -1.97 -15.05
N THR A 11 -16.14 -0.83 -14.37
CA THR A 11 -16.74 0.39 -14.94
C THR A 11 -15.72 1.39 -15.50
N GLY A 12 -14.42 1.09 -15.47
CA GLY A 12 -13.35 1.94 -16.04
C GLY A 12 -13.10 3.28 -15.31
N ASP A 13 -13.95 3.64 -14.35
CA ASP A 13 -14.01 4.99 -13.79
C ASP A 13 -13.38 5.09 -12.39
N LEU A 14 -12.15 4.56 -12.27
CA LEU A 14 -11.38 4.58 -11.00
C LEU A 14 -11.18 6.00 -10.47
N ARG A 15 -11.10 7.00 -11.37
CA ARG A 15 -10.91 8.40 -11.01
C ARG A 15 -12.16 8.97 -10.33
N SER A 16 -13.33 8.79 -10.92
CA SER A 16 -14.62 9.19 -10.35
C SER A 16 -14.89 8.51 -9.01
N ALA A 17 -14.48 7.24 -8.86
CA ALA A 17 -14.54 6.55 -7.58
C ALA A 17 -13.67 7.25 -6.53
N ILE A 18 -12.40 7.52 -6.83
CA ILE A 18 -11.48 8.21 -5.91
C ILE A 18 -12.06 9.56 -5.47
N GLU A 19 -12.58 10.36 -6.39
CA GLU A 19 -13.18 11.67 -6.08
C GLU A 19 -14.37 11.54 -5.13
N LEU A 20 -15.28 10.59 -5.37
CA LEU A 20 -16.41 10.33 -4.50
C LEU A 20 -15.98 9.89 -3.10
N TYR A 21 -14.98 9.00 -3.01
CA TYR A 21 -14.40 8.58 -1.73
C TYR A 21 -13.66 9.73 -1.03
N GLU A 22 -13.00 10.64 -1.75
CA GLU A 22 -12.34 11.82 -1.18
C GLU A 22 -13.38 12.79 -0.59
N GLN A 23 -14.51 12.99 -1.26
CA GLN A 23 -15.63 13.78 -0.72
C GLN A 23 -16.22 13.14 0.55
N LEU A 24 -16.37 11.82 0.58
CA LEU A 24 -16.81 11.10 1.77
C LEU A 24 -15.79 11.23 2.92
N LEU A 25 -14.50 11.18 2.62
CA LEU A 25 -13.43 11.34 3.61
C LEU A 25 -13.44 12.76 4.21
N ARG A 26 -13.78 13.80 3.43
CA ARG A 26 -13.97 15.16 3.97
C ARG A 26 -15.08 15.22 5.02
N ARG A 27 -16.16 14.44 4.85
CA ARG A 27 -17.26 14.33 5.82
C ARG A 27 -16.90 13.43 7.01
N ARG A 28 -16.01 12.45 6.80
CA ARG A 28 -15.60 11.46 7.82
C ARG A 28 -14.08 11.22 7.81
N PRO A 29 -13.26 12.17 8.30
CA PRO A 29 -11.80 12.10 8.18
C PRO A 29 -11.15 11.03 9.08
N LYS A 30 -11.89 10.47 10.02
CA LYS A 30 -11.42 9.44 10.96
C LYS A 30 -11.85 8.02 10.57
N ASP A 31 -12.53 7.83 9.45
CA ASP A 31 -13.05 6.53 9.04
C ASP A 31 -11.93 5.65 8.44
N THR A 32 -11.34 4.79 9.28
CA THR A 32 -10.25 3.87 8.94
C THR A 32 -10.59 2.91 7.78
N PRO A 33 -11.75 2.21 7.74
CA PRO A 33 -12.08 1.36 6.61
C PRO A 33 -12.32 2.15 5.31
N LEU A 34 -12.85 3.38 5.40
CA LEU A 34 -12.96 4.26 4.24
C LEU A 34 -11.59 4.64 3.68
N LEU A 35 -10.67 5.03 4.56
CA LEU A 35 -9.30 5.39 4.21
C LEU A 35 -8.55 4.23 3.56
N ARG A 36 -8.73 3.00 4.06
CA ARG A 36 -8.16 1.77 3.47
C ARG A 36 -8.70 1.50 2.07
N THR A 37 -10.01 1.69 1.88
CA THR A 37 -10.66 1.51 0.58
C THR A 37 -10.11 2.51 -0.42
N LEU A 38 -10.02 3.79 -0.04
CA LEU A 38 -9.50 4.86 -0.89
C LEU A 38 -8.03 4.64 -1.25
N ALA A 39 -7.19 4.26 -0.28
CA ALA A 39 -5.78 3.94 -0.53
C ALA A 39 -5.60 2.75 -1.50
N THR A 40 -6.50 1.76 -1.44
CA THR A 40 -6.49 0.61 -2.36
C THR A 40 -6.91 1.03 -3.77
N LEU A 41 -7.93 1.88 -3.91
CA LEU A 41 -8.37 2.40 -5.21
C LEU A 41 -7.27 3.25 -5.87
N CYS A 42 -6.61 4.11 -5.10
CA CYS A 42 -5.47 4.88 -5.57
C CYS A 42 -4.31 3.97 -6.03
N LEU A 43 -4.08 2.85 -5.34
CA LEU A 43 -3.05 1.87 -5.76
C LEU A 43 -3.40 1.19 -7.09
N GLN A 44 -4.69 0.94 -7.36
CA GLN A 44 -5.17 0.37 -8.63
C GLN A 44 -5.17 1.36 -9.79
N CYS A 45 -5.42 2.64 -9.53
CA CYS A 45 -5.34 3.72 -10.51
C CYS A 45 -3.95 3.81 -11.17
N ALA A 46 -2.88 3.43 -10.45
CA ALA A 46 -1.51 3.27 -10.94
C ALA A 46 -0.87 4.49 -11.65
N THR A 47 -1.50 5.68 -11.60
CA THR A 47 -0.88 6.95 -11.99
C THR A 47 0.05 7.45 -10.89
N THR A 48 1.02 8.29 -11.25
CA THR A 48 1.97 8.88 -10.29
C THR A 48 1.26 9.61 -9.15
N GLU A 49 0.30 10.49 -9.46
CA GLU A 49 -0.50 11.20 -8.45
C GLU A 49 -1.29 10.24 -7.55
N CYS A 50 -1.94 9.23 -8.14
CA CYS A 50 -2.68 8.23 -7.37
C CYS A 50 -1.75 7.45 -6.42
N LEU A 51 -0.55 7.09 -6.86
CA LEU A 51 0.42 6.36 -6.05
C LEU A 51 0.95 7.20 -4.87
N GLU A 52 1.17 8.51 -5.07
CA GLU A 52 1.57 9.41 -3.99
C GLU A 52 0.45 9.60 -2.95
N LYS A 53 -0.79 9.77 -3.42
CA LYS A 53 -1.97 9.79 -2.55
C LYS A 53 -2.12 8.48 -1.77
N ALA A 54 -2.03 7.34 -2.45
CA ALA A 54 -2.08 6.01 -1.82
C ALA A 54 -1.02 5.87 -0.71
N LYS A 55 0.23 6.23 -1.00
CA LYS A 55 1.33 6.21 -0.03
C LYS A 55 1.01 7.05 1.21
N THR A 56 0.40 8.22 1.01
CA THR A 56 0.03 9.13 2.11
C THR A 56 -1.07 8.53 2.98
N TYR A 57 -2.12 7.97 2.38
CA TYR A 57 -3.20 7.32 3.13
C TYR A 57 -2.74 6.06 3.86
N TRP A 58 -1.89 5.24 3.25
CA TRP A 58 -1.31 4.06 3.90
C TRP A 58 -0.40 4.44 5.08
N ARG A 59 0.37 5.52 4.97
CA ARG A 59 1.15 6.06 6.11
C ARG A 59 0.26 6.56 7.24
N LEU A 60 -0.88 7.18 6.92
CA LEU A 60 -1.83 7.62 7.93
C LEU A 60 -2.45 6.42 8.67
N LEU A 61 -2.77 5.34 7.95
CA LEU A 61 -3.23 4.08 8.54
C LEU A 61 -2.16 3.44 9.41
N GLU A 62 -0.91 3.43 8.94
CA GLU A 62 0.24 2.95 9.69
C GLU A 62 0.40 3.70 11.01
N ASN A 63 0.35 5.04 11.00
CA ASN A 63 0.48 5.86 12.22
C ASN A 63 -0.69 5.66 13.20
N ARG A 64 -1.85 5.22 12.71
CA ARG A 64 -3.04 4.91 13.53
C ARG A 64 -3.03 3.48 14.08
N ALA A 65 -2.28 2.58 13.46
CA ALA A 65 -2.18 1.19 13.87
C ALA A 65 -1.05 1.00 14.91
N LEU A 66 -1.21 0.02 15.80
CA LEU A 66 -0.18 -0.29 16.78
C LEU A 66 1.05 -0.87 16.07
N PRO A 67 2.28 -0.35 16.29
CA PRO A 67 3.47 -0.89 15.64
C PRO A 67 3.63 -2.40 15.89
N GLY A 68 3.89 -3.17 14.83
CA GLY A 68 3.97 -4.63 14.88
C GLY A 68 2.62 -5.37 14.86
N SER A 69 1.48 -4.67 14.90
CA SER A 69 0.16 -5.29 14.69
C SER A 69 0.00 -5.79 13.24
N PRO A 70 -0.90 -6.76 12.98
CA PRO A 70 -1.17 -7.22 11.61
C PRO A 70 -1.65 -6.08 10.70
N ASP A 71 -2.49 -5.16 11.19
CA ASP A 71 -2.94 -3.98 10.44
C ASP A 71 -1.78 -3.01 10.12
N TRP A 72 -0.84 -2.84 11.05
CA TRP A 72 0.36 -2.04 10.83
C TRP A 72 1.25 -2.68 9.76
N MET A 73 1.51 -3.99 9.84
CA MET A 73 2.30 -4.70 8.84
C MET A 73 1.64 -4.67 7.45
N GLN A 74 0.32 -4.81 7.39
CA GLN A 74 -0.41 -4.69 6.13
C GLN A 74 -0.29 -3.28 5.53
N SER A 75 -0.41 -2.25 6.37
CA SER A 75 -0.24 -0.86 5.92
C SER A 75 1.18 -0.60 5.43
N ARG A 76 2.20 -1.06 6.17
CA ARG A 76 3.62 -0.97 5.79
C ARG A 76 3.90 -1.64 4.44
N TYR A 77 3.33 -2.82 4.21
CA TYR A 77 3.44 -3.53 2.94
C TYR A 77 2.94 -2.68 1.78
N HIS A 78 1.75 -2.08 1.91
CA HIS A 78 1.19 -1.24 0.85
C HIS A 78 1.97 0.07 0.65
N VAL A 79 2.53 0.67 1.70
CA VAL A 79 3.47 1.79 1.55
C VAL A 79 4.70 1.37 0.72
N ALA A 80 5.28 0.20 1.00
CA ALA A 80 6.40 -0.33 0.26
C ALA A 80 6.03 -0.64 -1.20
N GLU A 81 4.85 -1.21 -1.43
CA GLU A 81 4.29 -1.48 -2.76
C GLU A 81 4.14 -0.18 -3.58
N CYS A 82 3.61 0.89 -2.97
CA CYS A 82 3.56 2.21 -3.61
C CYS A 82 4.96 2.73 -3.96
N CYS A 83 5.93 2.62 -3.04
CA CYS A 83 7.32 3.01 -3.32
C CYS A 83 7.91 2.22 -4.49
N PHE A 84 7.66 0.91 -4.56
CA PHE A 84 8.12 0.07 -5.67
C PHE A 84 7.52 0.52 -7.01
N LYS A 85 6.22 0.80 -7.05
CA LYS A 85 5.53 1.32 -8.25
C LYS A 85 6.04 2.72 -8.66
N LEU A 86 6.39 3.56 -7.69
CA LEU A 86 7.03 4.87 -7.90
C LEU A 86 8.53 4.77 -8.25
N ARG A 87 9.07 3.56 -8.48
CA ARG A 87 10.50 3.30 -8.73
C ARG A 87 11.43 3.74 -7.60
N GLN A 88 10.91 3.92 -6.39
CA GLN A 88 11.66 4.25 -5.18
C GLN A 88 12.15 2.95 -4.49
N PHE A 89 12.95 2.17 -5.21
CA PHE A 89 13.34 0.81 -4.79
C PHE A 89 14.16 0.79 -3.49
N GLU A 90 15.08 1.74 -3.31
CA GLU A 90 15.86 1.89 -2.07
C GLU A 90 14.98 2.14 -0.84
N LEU A 91 13.98 3.01 -0.97
CA LEU A 91 13.03 3.28 0.11
C LEU A 91 12.17 2.05 0.39
N CYS A 92 11.70 1.36 -0.66
CA CYS A 92 10.95 0.12 -0.51
C CYS A 92 11.75 -0.91 0.31
N ARG A 93 13.00 -1.17 -0.06
CA ARG A 93 13.88 -2.10 0.66
C ARG A 93 14.06 -1.69 2.12
N LYS A 94 14.45 -0.45 2.39
CA LYS A 94 14.64 0.06 3.76
C LYS A 94 13.39 -0.12 4.62
N LEU A 95 12.21 0.20 4.09
CA LEU A 95 10.95 0.07 4.82
C LEU A 95 10.67 -1.38 5.23
N LEU A 96 10.92 -2.34 4.33
CA LEU A 96 10.72 -3.77 4.57
C LEU A 96 11.77 -4.33 5.53
N SER A 97 13.05 -3.99 5.33
CA SER A 97 14.15 -4.45 6.19
C SER A 97 13.98 -3.95 7.63
N VAL A 98 13.57 -2.68 7.84
CA VAL A 98 13.29 -2.13 9.18
C VAL A 98 12.09 -2.83 9.82
N ALA A 99 11.03 -3.10 9.07
CA ALA A 99 9.86 -3.80 9.60
C ALA A 99 10.23 -5.22 10.06
N ARG A 100 11.04 -5.94 9.27
CA ARG A 100 11.56 -7.27 9.59
C ARG A 100 12.47 -7.26 10.82
N LEU A 101 13.33 -6.25 10.95
CA LEU A 101 14.30 -6.15 12.04
C LEU A 101 13.62 -5.83 13.39
N LEU A 102 12.69 -4.87 13.40
CA LEU A 102 12.06 -4.39 14.64
C LEU A 102 10.94 -5.31 15.14
N TYR A 103 10.12 -5.84 14.23
CA TYR A 103 8.88 -6.55 14.59
C TYR A 103 8.83 -8.00 14.11
N GLY A 104 9.86 -8.47 13.40
CA GLY A 104 9.89 -9.80 12.82
C GLY A 104 9.01 -9.94 11.58
N LEU A 105 8.84 -11.19 11.13
CA LEU A 105 7.99 -11.50 9.97
C LEU A 105 6.51 -11.54 10.37
N PRO A 106 5.59 -11.14 9.47
CA PRO A 106 4.16 -11.25 9.73
C PRO A 106 3.78 -12.68 10.12
N LYS A 107 2.94 -12.81 11.15
CA LYS A 107 2.36 -14.12 11.54
C LYS A 107 1.51 -14.70 10.41
N ASP A 108 0.87 -13.83 9.63
CA ASP A 108 0.12 -14.20 8.43
C ASP A 108 1.04 -14.73 7.32
N LYS A 109 0.90 -16.03 7.01
CA LYS A 109 1.68 -16.72 5.96
C LYS A 109 1.55 -16.04 4.59
N THR A 110 0.36 -15.54 4.26
CA THR A 110 0.08 -14.87 2.98
C THR A 110 0.79 -13.53 2.89
N LEU A 111 0.73 -12.73 3.96
CA LEU A 111 1.40 -11.43 4.04
C LEU A 111 2.92 -11.61 4.04
N ARG A 112 3.43 -12.59 4.79
CA ARG A 112 4.86 -12.97 4.78
C ARG A 112 5.37 -13.28 3.38
N ARG A 113 4.65 -14.09 2.61
CA ARG A 113 5.04 -14.42 1.23
C ARG A 113 5.09 -13.16 0.35
N LYS A 114 4.09 -12.29 0.45
CA LYS A 114 4.05 -11.02 -0.29
C LYS A 114 5.20 -10.09 0.09
N PHE A 115 5.53 -10.00 1.38
CA PHE A 115 6.69 -9.24 1.89
C PHE A 115 7.99 -9.71 1.25
N GLN A 116 8.24 -11.02 1.29
CA GLN A 116 9.46 -11.61 0.69
C GLN A 116 9.52 -11.38 -0.81
N GLN A 117 8.41 -11.60 -1.53
CA GLN A 117 8.35 -11.35 -2.98
C GLN A 117 8.65 -9.89 -3.34
N LEU A 118 8.13 -8.94 -2.56
CA LEU A 118 8.37 -7.52 -2.78
C LEU A 118 9.83 -7.13 -2.45
N GLU A 119 10.42 -7.71 -1.40
CA GLU A 119 11.82 -7.50 -1.03
C GLU A 119 12.75 -8.00 -2.14
N THR A 120 12.55 -9.24 -2.61
CA THR A 120 13.34 -9.80 -3.73
C THR A 120 13.15 -9.01 -5.02
N ALA A 121 11.92 -8.56 -5.33
CA ALA A 121 11.67 -7.73 -6.50
C ALA A 121 12.35 -6.35 -6.40
N ALA A 122 12.33 -5.72 -5.22
CA ALA A 122 13.01 -4.45 -4.98
C ALA A 122 14.53 -4.58 -5.09
N GLU A 123 15.10 -5.67 -4.57
CA GLU A 123 16.54 -5.96 -4.66
C GLU A 123 16.99 -6.19 -6.10
N ALA A 124 16.25 -7.00 -6.86
CA ALA A 124 16.50 -7.22 -8.29
C ALA A 124 16.38 -5.93 -9.12
N ALA A 125 15.49 -5.01 -8.74
CA ALA A 125 15.34 -3.72 -9.42
C ALA A 125 16.46 -2.72 -9.08
N THR A 126 17.06 -2.81 -7.88
CA THR A 126 18.22 -1.97 -7.49
C THR A 126 19.54 -2.45 -8.08
N HIS A 127 19.68 -3.74 -8.38
CA HIS A 127 20.87 -4.33 -9.02
C HIS A 127 20.42 -5.06 -10.29
N PRO A 128 20.14 -4.32 -11.39
CA PRO A 128 19.89 -4.98 -12.67
C PRO A 128 21.13 -5.80 -13.04
N PRO A 129 21.00 -7.09 -13.41
CA PRO A 129 22.14 -7.86 -13.86
C PRO A 129 22.73 -7.14 -15.08
N ASN A 130 23.99 -6.73 -14.93
CA ASN A 130 24.78 -6.09 -15.97
C ASN A 130 24.65 -6.92 -17.25
N ARG A 131 24.07 -6.34 -18.29
CA ARG A 131 23.95 -6.95 -19.61
C ARG A 131 25.06 -6.44 -20.51
#